data_AF-A0A2V8E010-F1
#
_entry.id   AF-A0A2V8E010-F1
#
_cell.length_a   1.000
_cell.length_b   1.000
_cell.length_c   1.000
_cell.angle_alpha   90.00
_cell.angle_beta   90.00
_cell.angle_gamma   90.00
#
_symmetry.space_group_name_H-M   'P 1'
#
loop_
_entity.id
_entity.type
_entity.pdbx_description
1 polymer ?
#
loop_
_entity_poly.entity_id
_entity_poly.type
_entity_poly.pdbx_seq_one_letter_code
_entity_poly.pdbx_strand_id
1 'polypeptide(L)'
;MELLFGIHVREHGYRIGRFAGVEVERGTQRVRSIFVSADGDMGSHAQTRPIEAVPIDHFAGDIVLRAFTTSVDPPTGEPLLLSRATRLVRSGHQIGRLVGVEVSPDSGALTGVFGRQHWWTRRLRLDGAGLDFSIHGEVRAGASKTRAA
;
A
#
# COMPACT_ATOMS: atom_id res chain seq x y z
N MET A 1 -6.47 -6.78 5.63
CA MET A 1 -6.56 -6.94 4.16
C MET A 1 -5.18 -6.72 3.55
N GLU A 2 -4.68 -7.68 2.78
CA GLU A 2 -3.40 -7.53 2.06
C GLU A 2 -3.62 -6.95 0.66
N LEU A 3 -2.89 -5.89 0.32
CA LEU A 3 -2.92 -5.27 -1.00
C LEU A 3 -1.53 -5.31 -1.61
N LEU A 4 -1.34 -6.10 -2.67
CA LEU A 4 -0.03 -6.33 -3.29
C LEU A 4 0.10 -5.58 -4.60
N PHE A 5 1.18 -4.81 -4.77
CA PHE A 5 1.39 -4.04 -5.98
C PHE A 5 1.47 -4.94 -7.23
N GLY A 6 0.88 -4.46 -8.31
CA GLY A 6 0.78 -5.14 -9.60
C GLY A 6 -0.30 -6.20 -9.70
N ILE A 7 -1.12 -6.45 -8.67
CA ILE A 7 -2.33 -7.27 -8.85
C ILE A 7 -3.34 -6.53 -9.72
N HIS A 8 -4.15 -7.26 -10.49
CA HIS A 8 -5.12 -6.61 -11.36
C HIS A 8 -6.21 -5.94 -10.54
N VAL A 9 -6.72 -4.83 -11.07
CA VAL A 9 -7.85 -4.12 -10.50
C VAL A 9 -8.99 -4.18 -11.51
N ARG A 10 -10.17 -4.52 -11.02
CA ARG A 10 -11.41 -4.60 -11.79
C ARG A 10 -12.44 -3.64 -11.22
N GLU A 11 -13.23 -3.05 -12.10
CA GLU A 11 -14.33 -2.14 -11.76
C GLU A 11 -15.49 -2.48 -12.71
N HIS A 12 -16.70 -2.67 -12.18
CA HIS A 12 -17.88 -3.09 -12.96
C HIS A 12 -17.65 -4.34 -13.84
N GLY A 13 -16.83 -5.29 -13.39
CA GLY A 13 -16.52 -6.53 -14.11
C GLY A 13 -15.40 -6.41 -15.15
N TYR A 14 -14.94 -5.20 -15.48
CA TYR A 14 -13.86 -4.96 -16.43
C TYR A 14 -12.52 -4.77 -15.72
N ARG A 15 -11.44 -5.25 -16.31
CA ARG A 15 -10.09 -4.94 -15.82
C ARG A 15 -9.74 -3.50 -16.21
N ILE A 16 -9.48 -2.66 -15.21
CA ILE A 16 -9.14 -1.25 -15.40
C ILE A 16 -7.64 -0.95 -15.28
N GLY A 17 -6.88 -1.88 -14.71
CA GLY A 17 -5.43 -1.70 -14.55
C GLY A 17 -4.82 -2.68 -13.56
N ARG A 18 -3.78 -2.20 -12.87
CA ARG A 18 -3.04 -2.88 -11.82
C ARG A 18 -2.88 -1.92 -10.64
N PHE A 19 -2.87 -2.47 -9.43
CA PHE A 19 -2.67 -1.70 -8.21
C PHE A 19 -1.23 -1.17 -8.14
N ALA A 20 -1.07 0.14 -8.14
CA ALA A 20 0.21 0.82 -8.31
C ALA A 20 0.82 1.33 -7.01
N GLY A 21 -0.04 1.68 -6.04
CA GLY A 21 0.40 2.33 -4.81
C GLY A 21 -0.75 2.71 -3.90
N VAL A 22 -0.41 3.31 -2.77
CA VAL A 22 -1.37 3.89 -1.82
C VAL A 22 -0.94 5.27 -1.39
N GLU A 23 -1.92 6.07 -1.01
CA GLU A 23 -1.73 7.29 -0.22
C GLU A 23 -2.00 6.98 1.25
N VAL A 24 -1.05 7.34 2.10
CA VAL A 24 -1.13 7.20 3.55
C VAL A 24 -1.03 8.56 4.20
N GLU A 25 -1.90 8.87 5.15
CA GLU A 25 -1.76 10.06 5.98
C GLU A 25 -0.63 9.84 7.00
N ARG A 26 0.44 10.64 6.95
CA ARG A 26 1.65 10.42 7.77
C ARG A 26 1.37 10.39 9.28
N GLY A 27 0.47 11.27 9.75
CA GLY A 27 0.19 11.44 11.18
C GLY A 27 -0.65 10.31 11.79
N THR A 28 -1.61 9.78 11.04
CA THR A 28 -2.54 8.74 11.52
C THR A 28 -2.20 7.35 10.99
N GLN A 29 -1.29 7.26 10.02
CA GLN A 29 -0.98 6.07 9.23
C GLN A 29 -2.23 5.43 8.60
N ARG A 30 -3.28 6.21 8.32
CA ARG A 30 -4.47 5.72 7.62
C ARG A 30 -4.25 5.76 6.11
N VAL A 31 -4.55 4.65 5.45
CA VAL A 31 -4.61 4.58 3.99
C VAL A 31 -5.87 5.33 3.57
N ARG A 32 -5.72 6.33 2.70
CA ARG A 32 -6.82 7.15 2.20
C ARG A 32 -7.26 6.71 0.81
N SER A 33 -6.27 6.49 -0.05
CA SER A 33 -6.50 6.23 -1.46
C SER A 33 -5.61 5.10 -1.95
N ILE A 34 -6.10 4.40 -2.96
CA ILE A 34 -5.31 3.51 -3.80
C ILE A 34 -5.06 4.16 -5.15
N PHE A 35 -3.93 3.82 -5.77
CA PHE A 35 -3.59 4.21 -7.12
C PHE A 35 -3.67 3.01 -8.05
N VAL A 36 -4.23 3.21 -9.23
CA VAL A 36 -4.41 2.19 -10.26
C VAL A 36 -3.81 2.70 -11.57
N SER A 37 -2.96 1.93 -12.20
CA SER A 37 -2.36 2.28 -13.50
C SER A 37 -2.32 1.07 -14.42
N ALA A 38 -2.06 1.28 -15.71
CA ALA A 38 -2.03 0.19 -16.69
C ALA A 38 -0.86 -0.80 -16.44
N ASP A 39 0.29 -0.27 -16.03
CA ASP A 39 1.55 -1.00 -15.80
C ASP A 39 1.73 -1.42 -14.33
N GLY A 40 0.99 -0.82 -13.39
CA GLY A 40 1.16 -1.04 -11.96
C GLY A 40 2.29 -0.22 -11.35
N ASP A 41 2.78 0.79 -12.07
CA ASP A 41 3.68 1.81 -11.55
C ASP A 41 2.92 3.12 -11.28
N MET A 42 3.36 3.82 -10.25
CA MET A 42 2.73 5.07 -9.80
C MET A 42 3.36 6.24 -10.56
N GLY A 43 2.72 6.64 -11.66
CA GLY A 43 3.11 7.76 -12.53
C GLY A 43 1.97 8.74 -12.77
N SER A 44 2.18 9.69 -13.68
CA SER A 44 1.21 10.77 -14.03
C SER A 44 -0.15 10.27 -14.51
N HIS A 45 -0.20 9.04 -15.04
CA HIS A 45 -1.42 8.42 -15.56
C HIS A 45 -2.14 7.54 -14.53
N ALA A 46 -1.63 7.44 -13.30
CA ALA A 46 -2.27 6.67 -12.25
C ALA A 46 -3.60 7.32 -11.86
N GLN A 47 -4.66 6.51 -11.84
CA GLN A 47 -5.97 6.91 -11.38
C GLN A 47 -6.10 6.67 -9.89
N THR A 48 -6.68 7.63 -9.18
CA THR A 48 -6.96 7.52 -7.75
C THR A 48 -8.34 6.89 -7.53
N ARG A 49 -8.44 6.02 -6.54
CA ARG A 49 -9.71 5.55 -5.96
C ARG A 49 -9.61 5.63 -4.44
N PRO A 50 -10.70 5.95 -3.74
CA PRO A 50 -10.70 5.89 -2.27
C PRO A 50 -10.50 4.45 -1.80
N ILE A 51 -9.90 4.27 -0.61
CA ILE A 51 -9.69 2.93 -0.04
C ILE A 51 -11.03 2.20 0.20
N GLU A 52 -12.10 2.94 0.43
CA GLU A 52 -13.47 2.46 0.61
C GLU A 52 -14.04 1.77 -0.63
N ALA A 53 -13.46 2.01 -1.81
CA ALA A 53 -13.80 1.28 -3.02
C ALA A 53 -13.33 -0.18 -2.96
N VAL A 54 -12.33 -0.49 -2.11
CA VAL A 54 -11.81 -1.84 -1.93
C VAL A 54 -12.68 -2.59 -0.92
N PRO A 55 -13.21 -3.77 -1.28
CA PRO A 55 -14.02 -4.56 -0.37
C PRO A 55 -13.25 -5.00 0.88
N ILE A 56 -13.85 -4.86 2.06
CA ILE A 56 -13.27 -5.29 3.34
C ILE A 56 -12.97 -6.79 3.39
N ASP A 57 -13.70 -7.58 2.61
CA ASP A 57 -13.59 -9.03 2.45
C ASP A 57 -12.59 -9.43 1.35
N HIS A 58 -11.87 -8.48 0.74
CA HIS A 58 -10.86 -8.82 -0.25
C HIS A 58 -9.77 -9.72 0.37
N PHE A 59 -9.64 -10.90 -0.22
CA PHE A 59 -8.65 -11.90 0.14
C PHE A 59 -7.97 -12.40 -1.13
N ALA A 60 -6.72 -11.97 -1.33
CA ALA A 60 -5.85 -12.37 -2.44
C ALA A 60 -6.44 -12.19 -3.86
N GLY A 61 -5.58 -12.31 -4.87
CA GLY A 61 -6.01 -12.22 -6.28
C GLY A 61 -6.33 -10.80 -6.75
N ASP A 62 -7.27 -10.69 -7.68
CA ASP A 62 -7.68 -9.41 -8.28
C ASP A 62 -8.43 -8.54 -7.24
N ILE A 63 -8.15 -7.24 -7.22
CA ILE A 63 -8.97 -6.27 -6.47
C ILE A 63 -10.21 -5.98 -7.31
N VAL A 64 -11.40 -6.26 -6.78
CA VAL A 64 -12.67 -5.92 -7.43
C VAL A 64 -13.30 -4.73 -6.71
N LEU A 65 -13.20 -3.56 -7.33
CA LEU A 65 -13.75 -2.31 -6.77
C LEU A 65 -15.28 -2.35 -6.78
N ARG A 66 -15.86 -1.86 -5.68
CA ARG A 66 -17.30 -1.63 -5.55
C ARG A 66 -17.60 -0.15 -5.79
N ALA A 67 -18.86 0.14 -6.10
CA ALA A 67 -19.34 1.51 -6.08
C ALA A 67 -19.11 2.11 -4.69
N PHE A 68 -18.56 3.31 -4.66
CA PHE A 68 -18.26 4.05 -3.46
C PHE A 68 -18.93 5.42 -3.55
N THR A 69 -19.21 6.02 -2.39
CA THR A 69 -19.52 7.44 -2.32
C THR A 69 -18.22 8.15 -1.95
N THR A 70 -17.89 9.21 -2.69
CA THR A 70 -16.69 10.00 -2.41
C THR A 70 -16.90 10.71 -1.07
N SER A 71 -16.38 10.15 0.02
CA SER A 71 -16.39 10.84 1.30
C SER A 71 -15.33 11.94 1.24
N VAL A 72 -15.76 13.19 1.31
CA VAL A 72 -14.92 14.40 1.26
C VAL A 72 -14.42 14.71 2.67
N ASP A 73 -13.77 13.75 3.33
CA ASP A 73 -13.01 14.10 4.53
C ASP A 73 -11.73 14.79 4.06
N PRO A 74 -11.53 16.08 4.37
CA PRO A 74 -10.31 16.76 3.97
C PRO A 74 -9.10 16.04 4.59
N PRO A 75 -7.99 15.91 3.84
CA PRO A 75 -6.76 15.37 4.40
C PRO A 75 -6.31 16.28 5.55
N THR A 76 -6.29 15.75 6.77
CA THR A 76 -5.88 16.48 7.98
C THR A 76 -4.36 16.46 8.18
N GLY A 77 -3.64 15.62 7.44
CA GLY A 77 -2.20 15.44 7.54
C GLY A 77 -1.50 15.35 6.19
N GLU A 78 -0.17 15.39 6.24
CA GLU A 78 0.70 15.30 5.07
C GLU A 78 0.53 13.94 4.37
N PRO A 79 0.22 13.91 3.06
CA PRO A 79 0.08 12.67 2.31
C PRO A 79 1.46 12.06 2.02
N LEU A 80 1.55 10.76 2.19
CA LEU A 80 2.71 9.94 1.85
C LEU A 80 2.31 8.93 0.78
N LEU A 81 3.02 8.95 -0.34
CA LEU A 81 2.79 8.00 -1.43
C LEU A 81 3.72 6.79 -1.28
N LEU A 82 3.13 5.60 -1.24
CA LEU A 82 3.83 4.32 -1.13
C LEU A 82 3.59 3.49 -2.39
N SER A 83 4.66 3.00 -3.03
CA SER A 83 4.60 2.21 -4.26
C SER A 83 5.77 1.23 -4.35
N ARG A 84 5.91 0.51 -5.46
CA ARG A 84 7.07 -0.36 -5.73
C ARG A 84 8.41 0.37 -5.72
N ALA A 85 8.39 1.68 -5.94
CA ALA A 85 9.59 2.52 -5.90
C ALA A 85 10.09 2.75 -4.46
N THR A 86 9.22 2.59 -3.46
CA THR A 86 9.54 2.83 -2.05
C THR A 86 10.54 1.78 -1.53
N ARG A 87 11.62 2.26 -0.91
CA ARG A 87 12.66 1.42 -0.31
C ARG A 87 12.25 1.01 1.10
N LEU A 88 12.58 -0.21 1.47
CA LEU A 88 12.50 -0.66 2.86
C LEU A 88 13.90 -0.58 3.46
N VAL A 89 14.03 0.15 4.57
CA VAL A 89 15.31 0.42 5.23
C VAL A 89 15.24 -0.03 6.67
N ARG A 90 16.29 -0.69 7.16
CA ARG A 90 16.45 -1.03 8.57
C ARG A 90 17.89 -0.78 8.98
N SER A 91 18.08 -0.11 10.12
CA SER A 91 19.41 0.20 10.64
C SER A 91 20.32 0.87 9.61
N GLY A 92 19.77 1.73 8.75
CA GLY A 92 20.51 2.43 7.68
C GLY A 92 20.76 1.61 6.41
N HIS A 93 20.39 0.33 6.36
CA HIS A 93 20.59 -0.52 5.19
C HIS A 93 19.27 -0.80 4.47
N GLN A 94 19.29 -0.77 3.14
CA GLN A 94 18.15 -1.21 2.33
C GLN A 94 17.99 -2.73 2.43
N ILE A 95 16.84 -3.17 2.94
CA ILE A 95 16.48 -4.59 3.09
C ILE A 95 15.55 -5.09 1.98
N GLY A 96 15.08 -4.19 1.11
CA GLY A 96 14.29 -4.54 -0.06
C GLY A 96 13.49 -3.36 -0.60
N ARG A 97 12.51 -3.68 -1.45
CA ARG A 97 11.50 -2.73 -1.94
C ARG A 97 10.13 -3.14 -1.45
N LEU A 98 9.26 -2.15 -1.30
CA LEU A 98 7.86 -2.36 -0.97
C LEU A 98 7.17 -3.11 -2.12
N VAL A 99 6.40 -4.13 -1.77
CA VAL A 99 5.60 -4.92 -2.74
C VAL A 99 4.12 -4.95 -2.39
N GLY A 100 3.72 -4.32 -1.29
CA GLY A 100 2.34 -4.21 -0.87
C GLY A 100 2.22 -3.68 0.54
N VAL A 101 0.99 -3.49 0.95
CA VAL A 101 0.62 -3.01 2.29
C VAL A 101 -0.41 -3.95 2.90
N GLU A 102 -0.48 -3.98 4.22
CA GLU A 102 -1.61 -4.54 4.94
C GLU A 102 -2.40 -3.40 5.59
N VAL A 103 -3.71 -3.42 5.36
CA VAL A 103 -4.64 -2.41 5.84
C VAL A 103 -5.69 -3.09 6.71
N SER A 104 -5.99 -2.48 7.86
CA SER A 104 -7.13 -2.85 8.69
C SER A 104 -8.42 -2.58 7.90
N PRO A 105 -9.27 -3.60 7.66
CA PRO A 105 -10.51 -3.41 6.92
C PRO A 105 -11.49 -2.48 7.66
N ASP A 106 -11.44 -2.47 9.00
CA ASP A 106 -12.39 -1.71 9.82
C ASP A 106 -12.01 -0.24 9.97
N SER A 107 -10.71 0.05 10.04
CA SER A 107 -10.21 1.39 10.37
C SER A 107 -9.47 2.08 9.23
N GLY A 108 -9.11 1.36 8.16
CA GLY A 108 -8.23 1.86 7.11
C GLY A 108 -6.79 2.09 7.57
N ALA A 109 -6.44 1.70 8.80
CA ALA A 109 -5.10 1.89 9.33
C ALA A 109 -4.11 0.95 8.63
N LEU A 110 -2.91 1.46 8.34
CA LEU A 110 -1.80 0.68 7.85
C LEU A 110 -1.27 -0.21 8.99
N THR A 111 -1.56 -1.51 8.94
CA THR A 111 -1.16 -2.47 9.98
C THR A 111 0.17 -3.16 9.68
N GLY A 112 0.66 -3.05 8.45
CA GLY A 112 1.96 -3.55 8.07
C GLY A 112 2.32 -3.26 6.62
N VAL A 113 3.55 -3.57 6.27
CA VAL A 113 4.06 -3.48 4.90
C VAL A 113 4.74 -4.76 4.48
N PHE A 114 4.62 -5.09 3.19
CA PHE A 114 5.27 -6.24 2.59
C PHE A 114 6.46 -5.80 1.76
N GLY A 115 7.58 -6.48 1.98
CA GLY A 115 8.84 -6.23 1.32
C GLY A 115 9.34 -7.39 0.51
N ARG A 116 10.20 -7.11 -0.47
CA ARG A 116 10.97 -8.13 -1.17
C ARG A 116 12.30 -7.57 -1.62
N GLN A 117 13.38 -8.33 -1.43
CA GLN A 117 14.71 -7.93 -1.89
C GLN A 117 14.88 -8.20 -3.39
N HIS A 118 14.51 -9.40 -3.83
CA HIS A 118 14.52 -9.83 -5.23
C HIS A 118 13.30 -10.70 -5.57
N TRP A 119 12.94 -10.79 -6.85
CA TRP A 119 11.73 -11.51 -7.29
C TRP A 119 11.71 -13.01 -6.94
N TRP A 120 12.85 -13.64 -6.63
CA TRP A 120 12.92 -15.04 -6.16
C TRP A 120 12.93 -15.18 -4.62
N THR A 121 13.22 -14.11 -3.87
CA THR A 121 13.28 -14.17 -2.39
C THR A 121 11.90 -14.29 -1.77
N ARG A 122 11.75 -14.82 -0.56
CA ARG A 122 10.43 -14.76 0.11
C ARG A 122 10.05 -13.31 0.41
N ARG A 123 8.74 -13.05 0.49
CA ARG A 123 8.26 -11.76 0.99
C ARG A 123 8.60 -11.67 2.48
N LEU A 124 9.02 -10.50 2.92
CA LEU A 124 9.17 -10.17 4.32
C LEU A 124 7.99 -9.30 4.73
N ARG A 125 7.57 -9.40 5.99
CA ARG A 125 6.57 -8.52 6.58
C ARG A 125 7.22 -7.65 7.66
N LEU A 126 6.89 -6.37 7.65
CA LEU A 126 7.18 -5.43 8.73
C LEU A 126 5.85 -4.96 9.31
N ASP A 127 5.67 -5.12 10.62
CA ASP A 127 4.47 -4.65 11.30
C ASP A 127 4.43 -3.11 11.33
N GLY A 128 3.23 -2.55 11.26
CA GLY A 128 3.00 -1.10 11.26
C GLY A 128 3.57 -0.40 12.50
N ALA A 129 3.54 -1.11 13.64
CA ALA A 129 4.15 -0.67 14.88
C ALA A 129 5.69 -0.56 14.73
N GLY A 130 6.17 0.68 14.68
CA GLY A 130 7.60 0.99 14.52
C GLY A 130 8.04 1.24 13.08
N LEU A 131 7.11 1.44 12.15
CA LEU A 131 7.41 2.05 10.85
C LEU A 131 7.57 3.56 11.00
N ASP A 132 8.65 4.07 10.42
CA ASP A 132 8.96 5.48 10.30
C ASP A 132 8.92 5.90 8.82
N PHE A 133 8.23 7.00 8.57
CA PHE A 133 8.01 7.59 7.25
C PHE A 133 8.66 8.99 7.11
N SER A 134 9.59 9.33 8.00
CA SER A 134 10.27 10.62 8.05
C SER A 134 10.94 11.01 6.72
N ILE A 135 11.46 10.03 5.97
CA ILE A 135 12.15 10.22 4.68
C ILE A 135 11.25 9.82 3.51
N HIS A 136 11.05 10.74 2.57
CA HIS A 136 10.28 10.47 1.35
C HIS A 136 10.87 9.31 0.56
N GLY A 137 10.00 8.40 0.11
CA GLY A 137 10.41 7.23 -0.67
C GLY A 137 11.04 6.10 0.16
N GLU A 138 11.10 6.22 1.49
CA GLU A 138 11.58 5.17 2.38
C GLU A 138 10.51 4.80 3.42
N VAL A 139 10.41 3.51 3.71
CA VAL A 139 9.80 3.03 4.94
C VAL A 139 10.91 2.46 5.80
N ARG A 140 11.13 3.10 6.95
CA ARG A 140 12.16 2.71 7.90
C ARG A 140 11.54 1.84 8.97
N ALA A 141 12.12 0.68 9.23
CA ALA A 141 11.74 -0.15 10.37
C ALA A 141 12.81 -0.06 11.45
N GLY A 142 12.38 0.14 12.71
CA GLY A 142 13.23 -0.08 13.87
C GLY A 142 13.65 -1.54 14.04
N ALA A 143 14.32 -1.85 15.16
CA ALA A 143 14.75 -3.22 15.51
C ALA A 143 13.60 -4.21 15.80
N SER A 144 12.34 -3.85 15.49
CA SER A 144 11.16 -4.68 15.75
C SER A 144 11.16 -5.97 14.92
N LYS A 145 10.54 -7.01 15.49
CA LYS A 145 10.60 -8.41 15.03
C LYS A 145 10.09 -8.52 13.59
N THR A 146 10.98 -8.86 12.65
CA THR A 146 10.55 -9.35 11.33
C THR A 146 9.90 -10.71 11.49
N ARG A 147 8.77 -10.92 10.83
CA ARG A 147 8.19 -12.26 10.65
C ARG A 147 8.22 -12.62 9.16
N ALA A 148 8.36 -13.91 8.88
CA ALA A 148 8.11 -14.41 7.53
C ALA A 148 6.63 -14.20 7.21
N ALA A 149 6.36 -13.66 6.02
CA ALA A 149 5.02 -13.50 5.46
C ALA A 149 4.59 -14.78 4.76
#